data_AF-A0A813H2P4-F1
#
_entry.id   AF-A0A813H2P4-F1
#
_cell.length_a   1.000
_cell.length_b   1.000
_cell.length_c   1.000
_cell.angle_alpha   90.00
_cell.angle_beta   90.00
_cell.angle_gamma   90.00
#
_symmetry.space_group_name_H-M   'P 1'
#
loop_
_entity.id
_entity.type
_entity.pdbx_description
1 polymer ?
#
loop_
_entity_poly.entity_id
_entity_poly.type
_entity_poly.pdbx_seq_one_letter_code
_entity_poly.pdbx_strand_id
1 'polypeptide(L)'
;MPPAMKRKAARSAMKHKAAGGAAMKRKAIKTIVKKIARARQAQKAGRGKAAGKDASPAPRGGKSVEQTYQKKTQVEHILLRPDTYVGSVEMQTDTLWVWDKDAGEMQSKSVNYVPALYKIFDEILVNAADHLTRDKSMDCIKVEIDVKQGRIKVTNNGKSLPIQIHKTHKVYVPELVFGHLLTSDNYDDSEKKVTGGRNGFGAKLTNIFSNRFVVETAGKGKVYRQQWTTNMSRKGKPEIKRYTGPEYTSVEFWPDLARFGMDHLEADTVALMRRRVYDLGGTSGTRCAVHLDGKLVPLKSFEDYCALFHSGEGHVYNKPNKRWELLVARSDGDGFQQCSFVNAISTPKAGTHVQYVVDQLIDAILAKANKAAGKGSDIKRVQVKNHLWIFVNCLIENPAFSSQTKEMMTLKASSFGSTCDLSKAFIEEVIEKTDIVNAVVSDAQARMTAQMDKTGKSGVKGKRILGIPKLEDANEAGGKKGGFFVACGIICYFCCFLVAVSISCHIVVGCS
;
A
#
# COMPACT_ATOMS: atom_id res chain seq x y z
N MET A 1 -20.91 -58.57 -20.56
CA MET A 1 -19.61 -58.65 -19.87
C MET A 1 -18.93 -57.28 -19.87
N PRO A 2 -18.36 -56.81 -18.74
CA PRO A 2 -18.53 -55.40 -18.35
C PRO A 2 -17.40 -54.43 -18.73
N PRO A 3 -17.67 -53.10 -18.71
CA PRO A 3 -16.72 -51.99 -18.97
C PRO A 3 -15.64 -51.79 -17.88
N ALA A 4 -15.49 -52.73 -16.94
CA ALA A 4 -14.61 -52.60 -15.78
C ALA A 4 -13.12 -52.88 -16.09
N MET A 5 -12.82 -53.68 -17.11
CA MET A 5 -11.43 -54.02 -17.46
C MET A 5 -10.67 -52.89 -18.18
N LYS A 6 -11.34 -52.08 -19.01
CA LYS A 6 -10.68 -50.96 -19.73
C LYS A 6 -10.29 -49.79 -18.81
N ARG A 7 -11.04 -49.55 -17.71
CA ARG A 7 -10.69 -48.53 -16.70
C ARG A 7 -9.52 -48.94 -15.79
N LYS A 8 -9.29 -50.24 -15.57
CA LYS A 8 -8.17 -50.74 -14.74
C LYS A 8 -6.82 -50.65 -15.48
N ALA A 9 -6.79 -50.90 -16.79
CA ALA A 9 -5.58 -50.78 -17.61
C ALA A 9 -5.09 -49.33 -17.74
N ALA A 10 -6.00 -48.36 -17.92
CA ALA A 10 -5.65 -46.94 -18.03
C ALA A 10 -5.11 -46.34 -16.71
N ARG A 11 -5.67 -46.74 -15.55
CA ARG A 11 -5.16 -46.32 -14.23
C ARG A 11 -3.79 -46.92 -13.88
N SER A 12 -3.48 -48.12 -14.36
CA SER A 12 -2.17 -48.76 -14.19
C SER A 12 -1.08 -48.03 -14.98
N ALA A 13 -1.35 -47.71 -16.25
CA ALA A 13 -0.40 -47.01 -17.13
C ALA A 13 -0.05 -45.59 -16.64
N MET A 14 -1.02 -44.88 -16.05
CA MET A 14 -0.82 -43.54 -15.49
C MET A 14 0.00 -43.56 -14.18
N LYS A 15 -0.15 -44.60 -13.34
CA LYS A 15 0.68 -44.81 -12.14
C LYS A 15 2.14 -45.14 -12.49
N HIS A 16 2.38 -45.93 -13.54
CA HIS A 16 3.75 -46.25 -13.98
C HIS A 16 4.49 -45.05 -14.61
N LYS A 17 3.80 -44.17 -15.36
CA LYS A 17 4.38 -42.92 -15.86
C LYS A 17 4.70 -41.90 -14.74
N ALA A 18 3.83 -41.78 -13.73
CA ALA A 18 4.06 -40.88 -12.59
C ALA A 18 5.21 -41.37 -11.67
N ALA A 19 5.33 -42.68 -11.46
CA ALA A 19 6.43 -43.27 -10.69
C ALA A 19 7.80 -43.12 -11.39
N GLY A 20 7.84 -43.28 -12.73
CA GLY A 20 9.05 -43.06 -13.53
C GLY A 20 9.56 -41.62 -13.48
N GLY A 21 8.67 -40.63 -13.57
CA GLY A 21 9.02 -39.21 -13.47
C GLY A 21 9.50 -38.79 -12.07
N ALA A 22 8.90 -39.34 -11.01
CA ALA A 22 9.32 -39.10 -9.63
C ALA A 22 10.68 -39.77 -9.30
N ALA A 23 10.94 -40.96 -9.84
CA ALA A 23 12.23 -41.63 -9.71
C ALA A 23 13.35 -40.90 -10.45
N MET A 24 13.08 -40.37 -11.65
CA MET A 24 14.05 -39.58 -12.42
C MET A 24 14.37 -38.24 -11.75
N LYS A 25 13.37 -37.53 -11.19
CA LYS A 25 13.57 -36.31 -10.38
C LYS A 25 14.35 -36.59 -9.08
N ARG A 26 14.09 -37.69 -8.38
CA ARG A 26 14.86 -38.09 -7.18
C ARG A 26 16.30 -38.45 -7.51
N LYS A 27 16.56 -39.09 -8.66
CA LYS A 27 17.92 -39.41 -9.12
C LYS A 27 18.69 -38.14 -9.51
N ALA A 28 18.05 -37.18 -10.16
CA ALA A 28 18.63 -35.87 -10.48
C ALA A 28 18.97 -35.07 -9.21
N ILE A 29 18.07 -35.01 -8.23
CA ILE A 29 18.30 -34.34 -6.93
C ILE A 29 19.43 -35.03 -6.15
N LYS A 30 19.49 -36.38 -6.12
CA LYS A 30 20.61 -37.11 -5.47
C LYS A 30 21.95 -36.81 -6.14
N THR A 31 21.99 -36.65 -7.47
CA THR A 31 23.20 -36.30 -8.21
C THR A 31 23.66 -34.87 -7.92
N ILE A 32 22.71 -33.92 -7.82
CA ILE A 32 23.00 -32.52 -7.45
C ILE A 32 23.52 -32.44 -6.01
N VAL A 33 22.89 -33.14 -5.07
CA VAL A 33 23.34 -33.20 -3.66
C VAL A 33 24.72 -33.86 -3.55
N LYS A 34 25.01 -34.92 -4.33
CA LYS A 34 26.36 -35.51 -4.41
C LYS A 34 27.40 -34.56 -5.02
N LYS A 35 27.03 -33.75 -6.02
CA LYS A 35 27.91 -32.71 -6.59
C LYS A 35 28.20 -31.60 -5.58
N ILE A 36 27.19 -31.15 -4.83
CA ILE A 36 27.34 -30.13 -3.77
C ILE A 36 28.18 -30.68 -2.60
N ALA A 37 28.00 -31.95 -2.23
CA ALA A 37 28.80 -32.62 -1.20
C ALA A 37 30.28 -32.79 -1.62
N ARG A 38 30.53 -33.15 -2.88
CA ARG A 38 31.89 -33.24 -3.44
C ARG A 38 32.56 -31.87 -3.58
N ALA A 39 31.83 -30.82 -3.95
CA ALA A 39 32.34 -29.45 -3.99
C ALA A 39 32.71 -28.93 -2.57
N ARG A 40 31.89 -29.27 -1.57
CA ARG A 40 32.19 -28.97 -0.15
C ARG A 40 33.36 -29.78 0.41
N GLN A 41 33.57 -31.01 -0.04
CA GLN A 41 34.76 -31.80 0.32
C GLN A 41 36.03 -31.32 -0.39
N ALA A 42 35.95 -30.87 -1.64
CA ALA A 42 37.07 -30.26 -2.36
C ALA A 42 37.50 -28.92 -1.72
N GLN A 43 36.56 -28.13 -1.19
CA GLN A 43 36.88 -26.92 -0.39
C GLN A 43 37.48 -27.24 0.99
N LYS A 44 37.25 -28.44 1.54
CA LYS A 44 37.85 -28.89 2.83
C LYS A 44 39.18 -29.63 2.66
N ALA A 45 39.46 -30.19 1.48
CA ALA A 45 40.70 -30.92 1.19
C ALA A 45 41.88 -30.02 0.73
N GLY A 46 41.65 -28.71 0.52
CA GLY A 46 42.70 -27.73 0.23
C GLY A 46 43.41 -27.15 1.45
N ARG A 47 43.22 -27.71 2.65
CA ARG A 47 43.85 -27.24 3.90
C ARG A 47 44.55 -28.38 4.65
N GLY A 48 45.89 -28.37 4.57
CA GLY A 48 46.84 -29.17 5.36
C GLY A 48 47.66 -30.11 4.46
N LYS A 49 48.99 -30.19 4.50
CA LYS A 49 50.05 -29.66 5.38
C LYS A 49 51.35 -29.61 4.56
N ALA A 50 52.12 -28.53 4.66
CA ALA A 50 53.58 -28.56 4.52
C ALA A 50 54.15 -27.77 5.70
N ALA A 51 54.99 -28.44 6.48
CA ALA A 51 55.55 -27.94 7.73
C ALA A 51 56.79 -27.07 7.48
N GLY A 52 57.02 -26.10 8.36
CA GLY A 52 58.35 -25.61 8.71
C GLY A 52 58.71 -24.20 8.23
N LYS A 53 58.24 -23.18 8.97
CA LYS A 53 59.07 -22.16 9.65
C LYS A 53 58.15 -21.10 10.28
N ASP A 54 58.49 -20.71 11.50
CA ASP A 54 57.72 -19.79 12.35
C ASP A 54 57.13 -18.60 11.60
N ALA A 55 55.80 -18.55 11.56
CA ALA A 55 55.06 -17.33 11.28
C ALA A 55 53.91 -17.25 12.29
N SER A 56 54.11 -16.42 13.30
CA SER A 56 53.10 -16.02 14.28
C SER A 56 51.77 -15.71 13.58
N PRO A 57 50.60 -16.02 14.20
CA PRO A 57 49.32 -15.68 13.63
C PRO A 57 49.23 -14.16 13.46
N ALA A 58 49.00 -13.70 12.23
CA ALA A 58 48.76 -12.29 11.94
C ALA A 58 47.63 -11.78 12.86
N PRO A 59 47.82 -10.66 13.58
CA PRO A 59 46.79 -10.15 14.46
C PRO A 59 45.56 -9.82 13.61
N ARG A 60 44.37 -10.24 14.06
CA ARG A 60 43.12 -9.66 13.57
C ARG A 60 43.13 -8.20 13.99
N GLY A 61 43.71 -7.34 13.17
CA GLY A 61 43.78 -5.92 13.42
C GLY A 61 42.37 -5.42 13.71
N GLY A 62 42.15 -4.94 14.93
CA GLY A 62 40.95 -4.18 15.24
C GLY A 62 40.86 -3.03 14.25
N LYS A 63 39.63 -2.71 13.80
CA LYS A 63 39.42 -1.50 13.01
C LYS A 63 40.02 -0.32 13.77
N SER A 64 40.74 0.56 13.08
CA SER A 64 41.20 1.79 13.72
C SER A 64 40.00 2.61 14.22
N VAL A 65 40.27 3.57 15.11
CA VAL A 65 39.22 4.48 15.60
C VAL A 65 38.55 5.19 14.42
N GLU A 66 39.33 5.63 13.43
CA GLU A 66 38.84 6.33 12.23
C GLU A 66 38.05 5.41 11.29
N GLN A 67 38.40 4.12 11.22
CA GLN A 67 37.62 3.13 10.47
C GLN A 67 36.28 2.81 11.15
N THR A 68 36.23 2.91 12.47
CA THR A 68 35.05 2.63 13.30
C THR A 68 34.09 3.81 13.34
N TYR A 69 34.59 5.02 13.58
CA TYR A 69 33.81 6.23 13.72
C TYR A 69 33.97 7.13 12.49
N GLN A 70 32.99 7.07 11.60
CA GLN A 70 33.03 7.80 10.33
C GLN A 70 31.99 8.93 10.33
N LYS A 71 32.39 10.12 9.87
CA LYS A 71 31.49 11.22 9.53
C LYS A 71 31.20 11.20 8.04
N LYS A 72 29.94 11.37 7.66
CA LYS A 72 29.50 11.47 6.25
C LYS A 72 28.91 12.84 5.99
N THR A 73 29.09 13.34 4.77
CA THR A 73 28.31 14.46 4.25
C THR A 73 26.85 14.05 4.04
N GLN A 74 25.95 15.01 3.88
CA GLN A 74 24.52 14.70 3.68
C GLN A 74 24.29 13.86 2.41
N VAL A 75 24.94 14.19 1.30
CA VAL A 75 24.78 13.45 0.03
C VAL A 75 25.33 12.03 0.16
N GLU A 76 26.50 11.85 0.78
CA GLU A 76 27.05 10.51 1.04
C GLU A 76 26.12 9.68 1.93
N HIS A 77 25.51 10.30 2.95
CA HIS A 77 24.56 9.61 3.81
C HIS A 77 23.30 9.18 3.05
N ILE A 78 22.73 10.04 2.21
CA ILE A 78 21.56 9.71 1.38
C ILE A 78 21.86 8.52 0.47
N LEU A 79 23.02 8.51 -0.18
CA LEU A 79 23.43 7.40 -1.05
C LEU A 79 23.75 6.12 -0.26
N LEU A 80 24.26 6.24 0.96
CA LEU A 80 24.61 5.10 1.82
C LEU A 80 23.39 4.49 2.52
N ARG A 81 22.38 5.30 2.82
CA ARG A 81 21.16 4.93 3.57
C ARG A 81 19.92 5.51 2.88
N PRO A 82 19.57 4.99 1.68
CA PRO A 82 18.46 5.50 0.87
C PRO A 82 17.08 5.32 1.53
N ASP A 83 16.91 4.28 2.36
CA ASP A 83 15.62 3.82 2.87
C ASP A 83 14.81 4.90 3.60
N THR A 84 15.49 5.79 4.34
CA THR A 84 14.84 6.87 5.09
C THR A 84 14.41 8.05 4.23
N TYR A 85 14.95 8.18 3.02
CA TYR A 85 14.70 9.30 2.11
C TYR A 85 13.77 8.92 0.95
N VAL A 86 14.06 7.81 0.28
CA VAL A 86 13.35 7.41 -0.95
C VAL A 86 12.68 6.04 -0.82
N GLY A 87 12.91 5.32 0.29
CA GLY A 87 12.50 3.93 0.43
C GLY A 87 13.57 2.96 -0.08
N SER A 88 13.21 1.69 -0.17
CA SER A 88 14.18 0.62 -0.50
C SER A 88 14.70 0.73 -1.93
N VAL A 89 16.00 0.49 -2.09
CA VAL A 89 16.66 0.32 -3.40
C VAL A 89 16.68 -1.13 -3.88
N GLU A 90 16.18 -2.05 -3.06
CA GLU A 90 16.05 -3.46 -3.41
C GLU A 90 14.75 -3.70 -4.17
N MET A 91 14.77 -4.68 -5.08
CA MET A 91 13.59 -5.13 -5.81
C MET A 91 12.56 -5.72 -4.83
N GLN A 92 11.31 -5.28 -4.96
CA GLN A 92 10.18 -5.77 -4.18
C GLN A 92 9.08 -6.28 -5.10
N THR A 93 8.34 -7.28 -4.62
CA THR A 93 7.20 -7.86 -5.31
C THR A 93 5.95 -7.62 -4.48
N ASP A 94 5.09 -6.73 -4.95
CA ASP A 94 3.82 -6.39 -4.29
C ASP A 94 2.65 -6.63 -5.25
N THR A 95 1.48 -6.93 -4.70
CA THR A 95 0.23 -6.90 -5.48
C THR A 95 -0.26 -5.45 -5.54
N LEU A 96 -0.15 -4.83 -6.71
CA LEU A 96 -0.47 -3.43 -6.93
C LEU A 96 -1.41 -3.28 -8.13
N TRP A 97 -2.25 -2.25 -8.08
CA TRP A 97 -2.97 -1.77 -9.24
C TRP A 97 -2.00 -1.11 -10.21
N VAL A 98 -2.12 -1.43 -11.50
CA VAL A 98 -1.41 -0.77 -12.60
C VAL A 98 -2.36 -0.47 -13.74
N TRP A 99 -2.02 0.53 -14.54
CA TRP A 99 -2.76 0.84 -15.76
C TRP A 99 -2.41 -0.18 -16.86
N ASP A 100 -3.41 -0.92 -17.35
CA ASP A 100 -3.29 -1.74 -18.53
C ASP A 100 -3.82 -0.98 -19.75
N LYS A 101 -2.92 -0.67 -20.68
CA LYS A 101 -3.26 0.12 -21.88
C LYS A 101 -4.18 -0.66 -22.83
N ASP A 102 -4.02 -1.98 -22.91
CA ASP A 102 -4.74 -2.80 -23.88
C ASP A 102 -6.16 -3.11 -23.39
N ALA A 103 -6.33 -3.29 -22.08
CA ALA A 103 -7.63 -3.46 -21.46
C ALA A 103 -8.38 -2.12 -21.23
N GLY A 104 -7.66 -1.00 -21.08
CA GLY A 104 -8.27 0.30 -20.79
C GLY A 104 -8.81 0.43 -19.37
N GLU A 105 -8.33 -0.41 -18.45
CA GLU A 105 -8.75 -0.48 -17.05
C GLU A 105 -7.54 -0.69 -16.13
N MET A 106 -7.73 -0.46 -14.84
CA MET A 106 -6.73 -0.77 -13.82
C MET A 106 -6.79 -2.26 -13.50
N GLN A 107 -5.63 -2.90 -13.43
CA GLN A 107 -5.52 -4.31 -13.07
C GLN A 107 -4.69 -4.49 -11.81
N SER A 108 -5.22 -5.26 -10.87
CA SER A 108 -4.48 -5.71 -9.69
C SER A 108 -3.62 -6.91 -10.07
N LYS A 109 -2.30 -6.75 -10.04
CA LYS A 109 -1.35 -7.83 -10.38
C LYS A 109 -0.11 -7.78 -9.51
N SER A 110 0.67 -8.86 -9.53
CA SER A 110 1.99 -8.88 -8.92
C SER A 110 2.95 -8.05 -9.75
N VAL A 111 3.60 -7.06 -9.13
CA VAL A 111 4.48 -6.09 -9.78
C VAL A 111 5.84 -6.14 -9.11
N ASN A 112 6.89 -6.30 -9.92
CA ASN A 112 8.28 -6.19 -9.47
C ASN A 112 8.80 -4.78 -9.71
N TYR A 113 9.18 -4.09 -8.65
CA TYR A 113 9.66 -2.72 -8.75
C TYR A 113 10.62 -2.36 -7.63
N VAL A 114 11.38 -1.29 -7.84
CA VAL A 114 12.24 -0.70 -6.82
C VAL A 114 11.54 0.54 -6.25
N PRO A 115 11.12 0.54 -4.96
CA PRO A 115 10.38 1.65 -4.36
C PRO A 115 11.09 3.00 -4.48
N ALA A 116 12.41 3.03 -4.32
CA ALA A 116 13.21 4.24 -4.44
C ALA A 116 13.14 4.87 -5.85
N LEU A 117 13.14 4.04 -6.91
CA LEU A 117 13.01 4.52 -8.29
C LEU A 117 11.62 5.10 -8.56
N TYR A 118 10.58 4.42 -8.10
CA TYR A 118 9.21 4.97 -8.15
C TYR A 118 9.11 6.29 -7.39
N LYS A 119 9.75 6.38 -6.22
CA LYS A 119 9.65 7.57 -5.36
C LYS A 119 10.32 8.79 -5.97
N ILE A 120 11.50 8.65 -6.57
CA ILE A 120 12.18 9.80 -7.20
C ILE A 120 11.42 10.35 -8.42
N PHE A 121 10.65 9.49 -9.10
CA PHE A 121 9.71 9.91 -10.13
C PHE A 121 8.52 10.67 -9.53
N ASP A 122 7.90 10.11 -8.49
CA ASP A 122 6.76 10.71 -7.79
C ASP A 122 7.09 12.10 -7.21
N GLU A 123 8.30 12.32 -6.67
CA GLU A 123 8.71 13.63 -6.16
C GLU A 123 8.68 14.72 -7.24
N ILE A 124 9.08 14.43 -8.48
CA ILE A 124 9.01 15.41 -9.58
C ILE A 124 7.57 15.64 -10.01
N LEU A 125 6.76 14.57 -10.08
CA LEU A 125 5.36 14.66 -10.46
C LEU A 125 4.55 15.49 -9.45
N VAL A 126 4.76 15.27 -8.15
CA VAL A 126 4.12 16.05 -7.07
C VAL A 126 4.57 17.50 -7.10
N ASN A 127 5.83 17.80 -7.42
CA ASN A 127 6.28 19.20 -7.57
C ASN A 127 5.55 19.94 -8.69
N ALA A 128 5.24 19.25 -9.80
CA ALA A 128 4.42 19.81 -10.86
C ALA A 128 2.96 20.02 -10.40
N ALA A 129 2.40 19.05 -9.67
CA ALA A 129 1.05 19.16 -9.09
C ALA A 129 0.96 20.31 -8.05
N ASP A 130 1.99 20.54 -7.24
CA ASP A 130 2.06 21.65 -6.30
C ASP A 130 2.00 23.01 -7.00
N HIS A 131 2.56 23.08 -8.21
CA HIS A 131 2.50 24.30 -9.01
C HIS A 131 1.07 24.63 -9.44
N LEU A 132 0.22 23.64 -9.69
CA LEU A 132 -1.20 23.83 -9.99
C LEU A 132 -1.95 24.51 -8.83
N THR A 133 -1.54 24.22 -7.59
CA THR A 133 -2.11 24.85 -6.40
C THR A 133 -1.60 26.28 -6.22
N ARG A 134 -0.32 26.53 -6.51
CA ARG A 134 0.31 27.86 -6.35
C ARG A 134 -0.08 28.85 -7.44
N ASP A 135 -0.29 28.36 -8.66
CA ASP A 135 -0.53 29.18 -9.83
C ASP A 135 -1.81 28.76 -10.55
N LYS A 136 -2.84 29.59 -10.41
CA LYS A 136 -4.15 29.39 -11.04
C LYS A 136 -4.12 29.44 -12.57
N SER A 137 -3.04 29.95 -13.17
CA SER A 137 -2.87 29.98 -14.63
C SER A 137 -2.27 28.70 -15.20
N MET A 138 -1.78 27.80 -14.34
CA MET A 138 -1.30 26.50 -14.77
C MET A 138 -2.49 25.59 -15.11
N ASP A 139 -2.43 24.95 -16.27
CA ASP A 139 -3.49 24.07 -16.77
C ASP A 139 -2.95 22.85 -17.54
N CYS A 140 -1.63 22.64 -17.59
CA CYS A 140 -1.04 21.55 -18.35
C CYS A 140 0.19 20.94 -17.67
N ILE A 141 0.19 19.60 -17.58
CA ILE A 141 1.35 18.78 -17.21
C ILE A 141 1.60 17.78 -18.33
N LYS A 142 2.86 17.63 -18.73
CA LYS A 142 3.30 16.66 -19.74
C LYS A 142 4.37 15.76 -19.11
N VAL A 143 4.17 14.46 -19.24
CA VAL A 143 5.11 13.44 -18.77
C VAL A 143 5.54 12.61 -19.97
N GLU A 144 6.85 12.47 -20.15
CA GLU A 144 7.46 11.62 -21.16
C GLU A 144 8.33 10.56 -20.45
N ILE A 145 8.11 9.28 -20.75
CA ILE A 145 8.90 8.16 -20.24
C ILE A 145 9.55 7.46 -21.44
N ASP A 146 10.81 7.79 -21.72
CA ASP A 146 11.58 7.14 -22.77
C ASP A 146 12.36 5.95 -22.18
N VAL A 147 11.75 4.76 -22.31
CA VAL A 147 12.31 3.49 -21.86
C VAL A 147 13.63 3.16 -22.56
N LYS A 148 13.77 3.50 -23.85
CA LYS A 148 14.98 3.17 -24.63
C LYS A 148 16.18 3.97 -24.15
N GLN A 149 15.97 5.24 -23.81
CA GLN A 149 17.02 6.12 -23.30
C GLN A 149 17.16 6.11 -21.78
N GLY A 150 16.25 5.43 -21.05
CA GLY A 150 16.19 5.50 -19.59
C GLY A 150 15.92 6.92 -19.09
N ARG A 151 15.16 7.72 -19.84
CA ARG A 151 14.94 9.14 -19.61
C ARG A 151 13.51 9.39 -19.19
N ILE A 152 13.33 10.21 -18.17
CA ILE A 152 12.01 10.70 -17.74
C ILE A 152 12.01 12.22 -17.77
N LYS A 153 10.95 12.80 -18.32
CA LYS A 153 10.77 14.25 -18.38
C LYS A 153 9.37 14.64 -17.91
N VAL A 154 9.30 15.62 -17.03
CA VAL A 154 8.07 16.21 -16.52
C VAL A 154 8.12 17.70 -16.80
N THR A 155 7.13 18.21 -17.53
CA THR A 155 6.99 19.63 -17.87
C THR A 155 5.65 20.13 -17.39
N ASN A 156 5.63 21.27 -16.71
CA ASN A 156 4.41 22.00 -16.38
C ASN A 156 4.48 23.42 -16.93
N ASN A 157 3.34 23.95 -17.37
CA ASN A 157 3.22 25.36 -17.69
C ASN A 157 2.92 26.19 -16.42
N GLY A 158 2.53 27.45 -16.61
CA GLY A 158 2.36 28.43 -15.55
C GLY A 158 3.66 29.16 -15.23
N LYS A 159 3.62 29.96 -14.17
CA LYS A 159 4.70 30.85 -13.72
C LYS A 159 6.05 30.12 -13.65
N SER A 160 7.06 30.69 -14.28
CA SER A 160 8.42 30.18 -14.24
C SER A 160 9.05 30.40 -12.86
N LEU A 161 10.13 29.67 -12.58
CA LEU A 161 10.99 30.02 -11.46
C LEU A 161 11.68 31.37 -11.72
N PRO A 162 11.98 32.17 -10.68
CA PRO A 162 12.72 33.42 -10.86
C PRO A 162 14.13 33.19 -11.41
N ILE A 163 14.43 33.65 -12.63
CA ILE A 163 15.77 33.57 -13.22
C ILE A 163 16.63 34.75 -12.72
N GLN A 164 16.96 34.71 -11.44
CA GLN A 164 17.75 35.72 -10.74
C GLN A 164 18.69 35.10 -9.71
N ILE A 165 19.73 35.82 -9.33
CA ILE A 165 20.66 35.41 -8.27
C ILE A 165 20.00 35.68 -6.92
N HIS A 166 19.98 34.67 -6.05
CA HIS A 166 19.51 34.79 -4.68
C HIS A 166 20.46 35.65 -3.86
N LYS A 167 19.96 36.71 -3.22
CA LYS A 167 20.78 37.71 -2.51
C LYS A 167 21.69 37.11 -1.43
N THR A 168 21.18 36.16 -0.65
CA THR A 168 21.94 35.49 0.44
C THR A 168 22.85 34.37 -0.08
N HIS A 169 22.30 33.40 -0.82
CA HIS A 169 23.03 32.21 -1.27
C HIS A 169 23.94 32.41 -2.49
N LYS A 170 23.88 33.58 -3.16
CA LYS A 170 24.77 33.97 -4.29
C LYS A 170 24.78 33.00 -5.48
N VAL A 171 23.72 32.21 -5.64
CA VAL A 171 23.48 31.32 -6.79
C VAL A 171 22.12 31.64 -7.42
N TYR A 172 21.87 31.17 -8.64
CA TYR A 172 20.54 31.31 -9.26
C TYR A 172 19.47 30.55 -8.48
N VAL A 173 18.23 31.07 -8.44
CA VAL A 173 17.13 30.39 -7.73
C VAL A 173 16.86 28.97 -8.25
N PRO A 174 16.82 28.69 -9.57
CA PRO A 174 16.69 27.31 -10.04
C PRO A 174 17.84 26.40 -9.56
N GLU A 175 19.08 26.90 -9.55
CA GLU A 175 20.22 26.16 -9.00
C GLU A 175 20.02 25.83 -7.53
N LEU A 176 19.59 26.82 -6.74
CA LEU A 176 19.35 26.67 -5.30
C LEU A 176 18.31 25.58 -5.03
N VAL A 177 17.16 25.66 -5.70
CA VAL A 177 16.00 24.78 -5.44
C VAL A 177 16.24 23.33 -5.88
N PHE A 178 17.08 23.11 -6.89
CA PHE A 178 17.30 21.77 -7.47
C PHE A 178 18.69 21.16 -7.17
N GLY A 179 19.67 21.97 -6.77
CA GLY A 179 21.05 21.56 -6.54
C GLY A 179 21.52 21.61 -5.09
N HIS A 180 20.73 22.21 -4.18
CA HIS A 180 21.07 22.32 -2.77
C HIS A 180 19.99 21.67 -1.89
N LEU A 181 20.40 20.75 -1.02
CA LEU A 181 19.53 20.14 -0.02
C LEU A 181 18.95 21.20 0.93
N LEU A 182 17.82 20.88 1.56
CA LEU A 182 17.15 21.74 2.54
C LEU A 182 16.71 23.09 1.96
N THR A 183 16.21 23.07 0.73
CA THR A 183 15.67 24.25 0.04
C THR A 183 14.21 24.00 -0.33
N SER A 184 13.34 24.95 0.05
CA SER A 184 11.89 24.87 -0.10
C SER A 184 11.27 26.26 -0.03
N ASP A 185 10.16 26.47 -0.73
CA ASP A 185 9.22 27.59 -0.54
C ASP A 185 8.12 27.29 0.50
N ASN A 186 8.15 26.09 1.08
CA ASN A 186 7.15 25.58 2.03
C ASN A 186 7.69 25.43 3.47
N TYR A 187 8.67 26.25 3.89
CA TYR A 187 9.19 26.24 5.28
C TYR A 187 8.44 27.16 6.24
N ASP A 188 7.70 28.14 5.72
CA ASP A 188 6.84 28.97 6.55
C ASP A 188 5.50 28.26 6.80
N ASP A 189 5.43 27.53 7.92
CA ASP A 189 4.23 26.80 8.37
C ASP A 189 3.13 27.73 8.95
N SER A 190 3.40 29.03 9.09
CA SER A 190 2.36 30.01 9.44
C SER A 190 1.38 30.20 8.27
N GLU A 191 1.86 30.04 7.03
CA GLU A 191 1.02 29.98 5.84
C GLU A 191 0.37 28.59 5.74
N LYS A 192 -0.97 28.57 5.66
CA LYS A 192 -1.73 27.33 5.47
C LYS A 192 -1.72 26.93 4.00
N LYS A 193 -0.86 25.96 3.66
CA LYS A 193 -0.65 25.47 2.29
C LYS A 193 -1.25 24.09 2.11
N VAL A 194 -1.87 23.86 0.95
CA VAL A 194 -2.38 22.55 0.51
C VAL A 194 -1.47 21.93 -0.57
N THR A 195 -0.16 22.11 -0.38
CA THR A 195 0.89 21.52 -1.23
C THR A 195 1.38 20.20 -0.63
N GLY A 196 1.92 19.31 -1.45
CA GLY A 196 2.54 18.05 -1.06
C GLY A 196 4.02 18.19 -0.67
N GLY A 197 4.73 19.17 -1.23
CA GLY A 197 6.09 19.53 -0.85
C GLY A 197 6.14 20.14 0.55
N ARG A 198 7.01 19.61 1.41
CA ARG A 198 7.19 20.12 2.79
C ARG A 198 8.67 20.25 3.16
N ASN A 199 9.39 19.15 3.05
CA ASN A 199 10.69 19.00 3.71
C ASN A 199 11.87 19.59 2.91
N GLY A 200 11.67 19.99 1.65
CA GLY A 200 12.73 20.54 0.80
C GLY A 200 13.76 19.51 0.29
N PHE A 201 13.38 18.23 0.20
CA PHE A 201 14.25 17.14 -0.28
C PHE A 201 13.91 16.66 -1.70
N GLY A 202 12.62 16.54 -2.04
CA GLY A 202 12.13 15.78 -3.20
C GLY A 202 12.96 15.86 -4.48
N ALA A 203 13.02 17.04 -5.11
CA ALA A 203 13.73 17.21 -6.37
C ALA A 203 15.25 16.95 -6.26
N LYS A 204 15.84 17.20 -5.09
CA LYS A 204 17.26 16.91 -4.83
C LYS A 204 17.49 15.40 -4.68
N LEU A 205 16.56 14.66 -4.10
CA LEU A 205 16.64 13.20 -4.05
C LEU A 205 16.64 12.64 -5.47
N THR A 206 15.75 13.12 -6.35
CA THR A 206 15.79 12.74 -7.77
C THR A 206 17.14 13.05 -8.42
N ASN A 207 17.70 14.23 -8.17
CA ASN A 207 19.01 14.62 -8.68
C ASN A 207 20.15 13.71 -8.15
N ILE A 208 20.14 13.40 -6.85
CA ILE A 208 21.13 12.51 -6.21
C ILE A 208 21.04 11.08 -6.78
N PHE A 209 19.84 10.56 -7.02
CA PHE A 209 19.65 9.23 -7.61
C PHE A 209 19.61 9.23 -9.15
N SER A 210 20.18 10.27 -9.79
CA SER A 210 20.29 10.36 -11.24
C SER A 210 21.74 10.46 -11.71
N ASN A 211 22.03 9.80 -12.83
CA ASN A 211 23.29 9.98 -13.56
C ASN A 211 23.37 11.34 -14.23
N ARG A 212 22.21 11.85 -14.68
CA ARG A 212 22.04 13.16 -15.29
C ARG A 212 20.69 13.74 -14.85
N PHE A 213 20.69 15.01 -14.46
CA PHE A 213 19.50 15.75 -14.07
C PHE A 213 19.56 17.14 -14.70
N VAL A 214 18.50 17.54 -15.39
CA VAL A 214 18.42 18.78 -16.15
C VAL A 214 17.18 19.54 -15.72
N VAL A 215 17.37 20.81 -15.41
CA VAL A 215 16.28 21.76 -15.14
C VAL A 215 16.29 22.79 -16.23
N GLU A 216 15.12 23.02 -16.82
CA GLU A 216 14.85 24.11 -17.74
C GLU A 216 13.64 24.88 -17.24
N THR A 217 13.75 26.21 -17.14
CA THR A 217 12.62 27.07 -16.77
C THR A 217 12.69 28.32 -17.63
N ALA A 218 11.55 28.72 -18.18
CA ALA A 218 11.49 29.83 -19.11
C ALA A 218 10.34 30.75 -18.74
N GLY A 219 10.62 32.06 -18.78
CA GLY A 219 9.64 33.10 -18.48
C GLY A 219 10.29 34.47 -18.40
N LYS A 220 9.46 35.52 -18.45
CA LYS A 220 9.91 36.92 -18.30
C LYS A 220 11.10 37.29 -19.21
N GLY A 221 11.08 36.85 -20.46
CA GLY A 221 12.08 37.20 -21.46
C GLY A 221 13.34 36.32 -21.50
N LYS A 222 13.47 35.31 -20.62
CA LYS A 222 14.66 34.46 -20.52
C LYS A 222 14.29 32.98 -20.37
N VAL A 223 15.18 32.12 -20.86
CA VAL A 223 15.20 30.69 -20.54
C VAL A 223 16.48 30.39 -19.78
N TYR A 224 16.36 29.60 -18.73
CA TYR A 224 17.45 29.10 -17.92
C TYR A 224 17.49 27.58 -18.08
N ARG A 225 18.68 27.04 -18.35
CA ARG A 225 18.92 25.60 -18.40
C ARG A 225 20.18 25.24 -17.64
N GLN A 226 20.09 24.30 -16.69
CA GLN A 226 21.26 23.80 -15.97
C GLN A 226 21.21 22.28 -15.84
N GLN A 227 22.38 21.66 -15.84
CA GLN A 227 22.57 20.22 -15.75
C GLN A 227 23.44 19.85 -14.55
N TRP A 228 23.07 18.76 -13.88
CA TRP A 228 23.87 18.05 -12.89
C TRP A 228 24.18 16.64 -13.39
N THR A 229 25.31 16.10 -12.93
CA THR A 229 25.81 14.76 -13.26
C THR A 229 26.46 14.13 -12.04
N THR A 230 26.62 12.81 -12.08
CA THR A 230 27.30 12.04 -11.02
C THR A 230 26.62 12.24 -9.66
N ASN A 231 25.34 11.87 -9.56
CA ASN A 231 24.58 11.90 -8.31
C ASN A 231 24.59 13.29 -7.63
N MET A 232 24.29 14.35 -8.40
CA MET A 232 24.32 15.76 -7.98
C MET A 232 25.70 16.35 -7.65
N SER A 233 26.79 15.56 -7.62
CA SER A 233 28.12 16.03 -7.18
C SER A 233 28.80 16.99 -8.18
N ARG A 234 28.45 16.92 -9.47
CA ARG A 234 28.98 17.80 -10.50
C ARG A 234 27.85 18.62 -11.12
N LYS A 235 27.97 19.95 -11.08
CA LYS A 235 27.04 20.88 -11.75
C LYS A 235 27.71 21.56 -12.95
N GLY A 236 26.97 21.67 -14.04
CA GLY A 236 27.33 22.49 -15.19
C GLY A 236 27.04 23.97 -14.94
N LYS A 237 27.64 24.84 -15.76
CA LYS A 237 27.28 26.27 -15.78
C LYS A 237 25.86 26.43 -16.33
N PRO A 238 25.02 27.32 -15.77
CA PRO A 238 23.71 27.59 -16.32
C PRO A 238 23.81 28.28 -17.69
N GLU A 239 23.06 27.79 -18.65
CA GLU A 239 22.83 28.44 -19.94
C GLU A 239 21.62 29.37 -19.81
N ILE A 240 21.82 30.66 -20.08
CA ILE A 240 20.75 31.67 -20.05
C ILE A 240 20.66 32.32 -21.42
N LYS A 241 19.50 32.22 -22.05
CA LYS A 241 19.24 32.75 -23.40
C LYS A 241 17.97 33.61 -23.39
N ARG A 242 17.84 34.50 -24.37
CA ARG A 242 16.60 35.27 -24.59
C ARG A 242 15.47 34.29 -24.98
N TYR A 243 14.27 34.53 -24.47
CA TYR A 243 13.11 33.68 -24.70
C TYR A 243 11.83 34.51 -24.72
N THR A 244 10.96 34.28 -25.71
CA THR A 244 9.70 35.04 -25.90
C THR A 244 8.47 34.14 -25.94
N GLY A 245 8.62 32.85 -25.61
CA GLY A 245 7.51 31.89 -25.59
C GLY A 245 6.75 31.88 -24.26
N PRO A 246 5.81 30.94 -24.10
CA PRO A 246 5.03 30.77 -22.87
C PRO A 246 5.89 30.35 -21.68
N GLU A 247 5.45 30.67 -20.47
CA GLU A 247 6.15 30.25 -19.25
C GLU A 247 6.02 28.75 -18.98
N TYR A 248 7.11 28.12 -18.55
CA TYR A 248 7.11 26.71 -18.15
C TYR A 248 8.29 26.38 -17.23
N THR A 249 8.17 25.22 -16.58
CA THR A 249 9.29 24.53 -15.94
C THR A 249 9.31 23.07 -16.40
N SER A 250 10.50 22.58 -16.73
CA SER A 250 10.75 21.21 -17.17
C SER A 250 11.89 20.61 -16.37
N VAL A 251 11.65 19.42 -15.83
CA VAL A 251 12.66 18.59 -15.18
C VAL A 251 12.83 17.32 -16.00
N GLU A 252 14.07 17.04 -16.40
CA GLU A 252 14.44 15.89 -17.19
C GLU A 252 15.57 15.13 -16.49
N PHE A 253 15.44 13.82 -16.32
CA PHE A 253 16.41 13.04 -15.56
C PHE A 253 16.60 11.63 -16.09
N TRP A 254 17.81 11.11 -15.85
CA TRP A 254 18.23 9.75 -16.15
C TRP A 254 18.57 9.06 -14.83
N PRO A 255 17.68 8.21 -14.29
CA PRO A 255 17.93 7.51 -13.04
C PRO A 255 19.24 6.73 -13.07
N ASP A 256 19.92 6.67 -11.93
CA ASP A 256 21.11 5.84 -11.75
C ASP A 256 20.69 4.38 -11.52
N LEU A 257 20.29 3.72 -12.61
CA LEU A 257 19.69 2.37 -12.58
C LEU A 257 20.59 1.32 -11.91
N ALA A 258 21.91 1.47 -12.01
CA ALA A 258 22.87 0.60 -11.34
C ALA A 258 22.70 0.61 -9.80
N ARG A 259 22.31 1.74 -9.20
CA ARG A 259 22.02 1.84 -7.76
C ARG A 259 20.74 1.15 -7.35
N PHE A 260 19.86 0.88 -8.31
CA PHE A 260 18.62 0.15 -8.13
C PHE A 260 18.75 -1.33 -8.54
N GLY A 261 19.96 -1.77 -8.92
CA GLY A 261 20.17 -3.13 -9.42
C GLY A 261 19.50 -3.41 -10.76
N MET A 262 19.31 -2.38 -11.59
CA MET A 262 18.60 -2.43 -12.87
C MET A 262 19.50 -2.00 -14.03
N ASP A 263 19.28 -2.56 -15.22
CA ASP A 263 19.99 -2.19 -16.45
C ASP A 263 19.18 -1.24 -17.34
N HIS A 264 17.85 -1.29 -17.24
CA HIS A 264 16.91 -0.49 -18.02
C HIS A 264 15.62 -0.25 -17.22
N LEU A 265 14.74 0.62 -17.71
CA LEU A 265 13.42 0.82 -17.11
C LEU A 265 12.52 -0.37 -17.43
N GLU A 266 12.39 -1.29 -16.48
CA GLU A 266 11.59 -2.51 -16.62
C GLU A 266 10.09 -2.21 -16.73
N ALA A 267 9.36 -3.10 -17.42
CA ALA A 267 7.95 -2.90 -17.77
C ALA A 267 7.03 -2.67 -16.56
N ASP A 268 7.24 -3.41 -15.47
CA ASP A 268 6.46 -3.30 -14.24
C ASP A 268 6.64 -1.94 -13.56
N THR A 269 7.89 -1.47 -13.47
CA THR A 269 8.19 -0.13 -12.95
C THR A 269 7.57 0.97 -13.82
N VAL A 270 7.67 0.84 -15.15
CA VAL A 270 7.05 1.78 -16.08
C VAL A 270 5.52 1.77 -15.95
N ALA A 271 4.89 0.61 -15.75
CA ALA A 271 3.46 0.50 -15.54
C ALA A 271 3.00 1.25 -14.27
N LEU A 272 3.77 1.18 -13.18
CA LEU A 272 3.51 1.96 -11.96
C LEU A 272 3.68 3.46 -12.19
N MET A 273 4.73 3.88 -12.91
CA MET A 273 4.94 5.29 -13.26
C MET A 273 3.77 5.82 -14.09
N ARG A 274 3.32 5.06 -15.09
CA ARG A 274 2.18 5.41 -15.94
C ARG A 274 0.88 5.51 -15.15
N ARG A 275 0.58 4.52 -14.30
CA ARG A 275 -0.56 4.60 -13.37
C ARG A 275 -0.50 5.88 -12.57
N ARG A 276 0.67 6.23 -12.03
CA ARG A 276 0.82 7.43 -11.22
C ARG A 276 0.57 8.74 -12.00
N VAL A 277 0.79 8.76 -13.32
CA VAL A 277 0.34 9.86 -14.20
C VAL A 277 -1.18 9.88 -14.36
N TYR A 278 -1.84 8.72 -14.42
CA TYR A 278 -3.30 8.62 -14.39
C TYR A 278 -3.89 9.10 -13.05
N ASP A 279 -3.26 8.75 -11.93
CA ASP A 279 -3.63 9.27 -10.60
C ASP A 279 -3.65 10.81 -10.62
N LEU A 280 -2.64 11.44 -11.25
CA LEU A 280 -2.58 12.89 -11.38
C LEU A 280 -3.69 13.44 -12.29
N GLY A 281 -4.00 12.76 -13.40
CA GLY A 281 -5.13 13.11 -14.26
C GLY A 281 -6.45 13.12 -13.49
N GLY A 282 -6.73 12.06 -12.74
CA GLY A 282 -7.94 11.93 -11.91
C GLY A 282 -8.04 12.96 -10.79
N THR A 283 -6.95 13.17 -10.04
CA THR A 283 -6.92 14.11 -8.91
C THR A 283 -6.89 15.58 -9.35
N SER A 284 -6.43 15.87 -10.56
CA SER A 284 -6.46 17.23 -11.13
C SER A 284 -7.82 17.57 -11.74
N GLY A 285 -8.50 16.57 -12.32
CA GLY A 285 -9.75 16.75 -13.05
C GLY A 285 -9.59 17.74 -14.21
N THR A 286 -10.66 18.47 -14.53
CA THR A 286 -10.66 19.48 -15.61
C THR A 286 -9.75 20.69 -15.35
N ARG A 287 -9.14 20.82 -14.17
CA ARG A 287 -8.24 21.95 -13.86
C ARG A 287 -6.90 21.85 -14.58
N CYS A 288 -6.47 20.65 -14.96
CA CYS A 288 -5.17 20.45 -15.59
C CYS A 288 -5.21 19.31 -16.59
N ALA A 289 -4.86 19.60 -17.85
CA ALA A 289 -4.68 18.63 -18.90
C ALA A 289 -3.35 17.87 -18.72
N VAL A 290 -3.44 16.64 -18.22
CA VAL A 290 -2.29 15.75 -18.03
C VAL A 290 -2.04 14.93 -19.28
N HIS A 291 -0.82 14.99 -19.81
CA HIS A 291 -0.38 14.22 -20.98
C HIS A 291 0.68 13.20 -20.60
N LEU A 292 0.58 12.00 -21.17
CA LEU A 292 1.57 10.93 -21.07
C LEU A 292 2.05 10.54 -22.47
N ASP A 293 3.35 10.63 -22.72
CA ASP A 293 3.99 10.30 -24.00
C ASP A 293 3.30 11.00 -25.19
N GLY A 294 2.96 12.28 -25.00
CA GLY A 294 2.29 13.13 -26.00
C GLY A 294 0.77 12.94 -26.12
N LYS A 295 0.17 11.98 -25.41
CA LYS A 295 -1.27 11.71 -25.44
C LYS A 295 -1.96 12.27 -24.20
N LEU A 296 -3.12 12.87 -24.37
CA LEU A 296 -3.96 13.31 -23.25
C LEU A 296 -4.45 12.09 -22.46
N VAL A 297 -4.32 12.14 -21.13
CA VAL A 297 -4.95 11.17 -20.23
C VAL A 297 -6.46 11.43 -20.23
N PRO A 298 -7.30 10.45 -20.60
CA PRO A 298 -8.72 10.69 -20.88
C PRO A 298 -9.57 10.72 -19.59
N LEU A 299 -9.14 11.48 -18.58
CA LEU A 299 -9.82 11.63 -17.30
C LEU A 299 -10.21 13.09 -17.09
N LYS A 300 -11.50 13.35 -16.84
CA LYS A 300 -12.03 14.70 -16.60
C LYS A 300 -12.38 14.91 -15.13
N SER A 301 -12.61 13.84 -14.37
CA SER A 301 -13.01 13.89 -12.98
C SER A 301 -12.30 12.82 -12.13
N PHE A 302 -12.40 12.95 -10.80
CA PHE A 302 -11.94 11.89 -9.90
C PHE A 302 -12.85 10.64 -9.98
N GLU A 303 -14.13 10.82 -10.31
CA GLU A 303 -15.08 9.72 -10.55
C GLU A 303 -14.64 8.88 -11.77
N ASP A 304 -14.27 9.53 -12.88
CA ASP A 304 -13.74 8.85 -14.08
C ASP A 304 -12.52 7.99 -13.73
N TYR A 305 -11.65 8.50 -12.84
CA TYR A 305 -10.48 7.77 -12.38
C TYR A 305 -10.86 6.54 -11.55
N CYS A 306 -11.83 6.67 -10.65
CA CYS A 306 -12.31 5.56 -9.83
C CYS A 306 -12.97 4.47 -10.70
N ALA A 307 -13.69 4.88 -11.74
CA ALA A 307 -14.31 3.97 -12.70
C ALA A 307 -13.30 3.08 -13.45
N LEU A 308 -12.01 3.48 -13.51
CA LEU A 308 -10.95 2.63 -14.05
C LEU A 308 -10.67 1.40 -13.19
N PHE A 309 -10.98 1.43 -11.90
CA PHE A 309 -10.80 0.31 -10.96
C PHE A 309 -12.06 -0.53 -10.82
N HIS A 310 -13.21 0.13 -10.93
CA HIS A 310 -14.51 -0.47 -10.71
C HIS A 310 -15.50 0.11 -11.73
N SER A 311 -15.56 -0.52 -12.89
CA SER A 311 -16.40 -0.11 -14.03
C SER A 311 -17.87 -0.55 -13.92
N GLY A 312 -18.26 -1.14 -12.79
CA GLY A 312 -19.60 -1.67 -12.54
C GLY A 312 -20.53 -0.74 -11.76
N GLU A 313 -21.82 -1.12 -11.74
CA GLU A 313 -22.79 -0.58 -10.80
C GLU A 313 -22.45 -0.98 -9.35
N GLY A 314 -22.91 -0.22 -8.37
CA GLY A 314 -22.66 -0.52 -6.96
C GLY A 314 -21.60 0.33 -6.28
N HIS A 315 -21.36 1.53 -6.80
CA HIS A 315 -20.58 2.57 -6.14
C HIS A 315 -21.37 3.89 -6.05
N VAL A 316 -20.96 4.75 -5.13
CA VAL A 316 -21.53 6.10 -4.97
C VAL A 316 -20.41 7.12 -4.87
N TYR A 317 -20.38 8.05 -5.82
CA TYR A 317 -19.50 9.20 -5.81
C TYR A 317 -20.15 10.38 -5.10
N ASN A 318 -19.35 11.11 -4.32
CA ASN A 318 -19.78 12.36 -3.70
C ASN A 318 -18.63 13.34 -3.57
N LYS A 319 -18.95 14.62 -3.73
CA LYS A 319 -18.03 15.74 -3.50
C LYS A 319 -18.58 16.61 -2.37
N PRO A 320 -18.33 16.24 -1.09
CA PRO A 320 -18.89 16.97 0.05
C PRO A 320 -18.55 18.46 0.04
N ASN A 321 -17.35 18.82 -0.44
CA ASN A 321 -16.94 20.21 -0.60
C ASN A 321 -15.76 20.34 -1.58
N LYS A 322 -15.17 21.54 -1.69
CA LYS A 322 -14.06 21.84 -2.62
C LYS A 322 -12.74 21.10 -2.29
N ARG A 323 -12.60 20.56 -1.08
CA ARG A 323 -11.38 19.89 -0.59
C ARG A 323 -11.53 18.39 -0.42
N TRP A 324 -12.71 17.81 -0.64
CA TRP A 324 -12.95 16.38 -0.46
C TRP A 324 -13.80 15.83 -1.60
N GLU A 325 -13.31 14.75 -2.21
CA GLU A 325 -14.01 13.93 -3.20
C GLU A 325 -13.88 12.47 -2.79
N LEU A 326 -15.00 11.77 -2.78
CA LEU A 326 -15.13 10.42 -2.26
C LEU A 326 -15.83 9.54 -3.28
N LEU A 327 -15.43 8.28 -3.34
CA LEU A 327 -16.25 7.23 -3.94
C LEU A 327 -16.24 6.02 -3.01
N VAL A 328 -17.41 5.47 -2.75
CA VAL A 328 -17.59 4.30 -1.88
C VAL A 328 -18.21 3.19 -2.71
N ALA A 329 -17.55 2.03 -2.71
CA ALA A 329 -18.01 0.80 -3.33
C ALA A 329 -17.95 -0.35 -2.31
N ARG A 330 -18.60 -1.46 -2.65
CA ARG A 330 -18.50 -2.71 -1.89
C ARG A 330 -17.22 -3.45 -2.27
N SER A 331 -16.52 -3.99 -1.27
CA SER A 331 -15.41 -4.93 -1.47
C SER A 331 -15.92 -6.36 -1.32
N ASP A 332 -15.65 -7.20 -2.33
CA ASP A 332 -16.16 -8.57 -2.42
C ASP A 332 -15.07 -9.59 -2.09
N GLY A 333 -14.94 -9.91 -0.80
CA GLY A 333 -14.06 -10.99 -0.32
C GLY A 333 -12.58 -10.62 -0.18
N ASP A 334 -12.14 -9.49 -0.76
CA ASP A 334 -10.75 -9.01 -0.69
C ASP A 334 -10.42 -8.22 0.60
N GLY A 335 -11.39 -8.07 1.50
CA GLY A 335 -11.26 -7.26 2.71
C GLY A 335 -11.30 -5.76 2.41
N PHE A 336 -10.87 -4.95 3.36
CA PHE A 336 -10.90 -3.49 3.22
C PHE A 336 -9.93 -3.01 2.13
N GLN A 337 -10.46 -2.30 1.13
CA GLN A 337 -9.67 -1.70 0.07
C GLN A 337 -9.73 -0.18 0.11
N GLN A 338 -8.63 0.49 -0.25
CA GLN A 338 -8.58 1.94 -0.30
C GLN A 338 -7.64 2.45 -1.39
N CYS A 339 -8.03 3.57 -2.01
CA CYS A 339 -7.16 4.36 -2.88
C CYS A 339 -7.29 5.83 -2.48
N SER A 340 -6.25 6.43 -1.92
CA SER A 340 -6.34 7.78 -1.38
C SER A 340 -5.22 8.70 -1.80
N PHE A 341 -5.55 9.98 -1.87
CA PHE A 341 -4.68 11.08 -2.26
C PHE A 341 -4.82 12.27 -1.32
N VAL A 342 -3.68 12.80 -0.89
CA VAL A 342 -3.58 14.02 -0.08
C VAL A 342 -2.72 15.01 -0.84
N ASN A 343 -3.29 16.14 -1.28
CA ASN A 343 -2.58 17.16 -2.06
C ASN A 343 -1.87 16.54 -3.29
N ALA A 344 -2.58 15.68 -4.04
CA ALA A 344 -2.08 14.87 -5.16
C ALA A 344 -1.00 13.83 -4.81
N ILE A 345 -0.58 13.67 -3.55
CA ILE A 345 0.31 12.57 -3.11
C ILE A 345 -0.52 11.30 -2.93
N SER A 346 -0.07 10.19 -3.51
CA SER A 346 -0.69 8.87 -3.26
C SER A 346 -0.35 8.36 -1.86
N THR A 347 -1.38 8.02 -1.07
CA THR A 347 -1.24 7.47 0.29
C THR A 347 -1.67 5.98 0.33
N PRO A 348 -0.85 5.05 -0.21
CA PRO A 348 -1.22 3.63 -0.30
C PRO A 348 -1.37 2.93 1.06
N LYS A 349 -0.77 3.47 2.12
CA LYS A 349 -0.93 2.97 3.51
C LYS A 349 -2.03 3.72 4.28
N ALA A 350 -2.90 4.44 3.57
CA ALA A 350 -3.99 5.22 4.13
C ALA A 350 -3.50 6.24 5.18
N GLY A 351 -4.26 6.46 6.24
CA GLY A 351 -3.92 7.42 7.28
C GLY A 351 -5.15 7.94 7.99
N THR A 352 -4.95 9.02 8.73
CA THR A 352 -6.02 9.67 9.50
C THR A 352 -7.14 10.24 8.62
N HIS A 353 -6.87 10.63 7.36
CA HIS A 353 -7.89 11.11 6.41
C HIS A 353 -8.86 10.01 5.99
N VAL A 354 -8.35 8.83 5.64
CA VAL A 354 -9.18 7.67 5.28
C VAL A 354 -9.97 7.21 6.50
N GLN A 355 -9.32 7.11 7.66
CA GLN A 355 -9.97 6.69 8.90
C GLN A 355 -11.12 7.64 9.28
N TYR A 356 -10.92 8.96 9.13
CA TYR A 356 -11.93 9.99 9.41
C TYR A 356 -13.21 9.82 8.57
N VAL A 357 -13.11 9.41 7.30
CA VAL A 357 -14.28 9.15 6.44
C VAL A 357 -14.88 7.77 6.73
N VAL A 358 -14.03 6.75 6.84
CA VAL A 358 -14.45 5.35 7.03
C VAL A 358 -15.18 5.15 8.35
N ASP A 359 -14.76 5.81 9.44
CA ASP A 359 -15.44 5.67 10.73
C ASP A 359 -16.90 6.15 10.69
N GLN A 360 -17.17 7.27 10.01
CA GLN A 360 -18.53 7.78 9.83
C GLN A 360 -19.42 6.78 9.06
N LEU A 361 -18.88 6.16 8.01
CA LEU A 361 -19.59 5.13 7.24
C LEU A 361 -19.83 3.86 8.06
N ILE A 362 -18.82 3.38 8.77
CA ILE A 362 -18.92 2.18 9.61
C ILE A 362 -20.01 2.36 10.66
N ASP A 363 -20.04 3.50 11.35
CA ASP A 363 -21.03 3.75 12.40
C ASP A 363 -22.47 3.71 11.89
N ALA A 364 -22.72 4.32 10.73
CA ALA A 364 -24.05 4.31 10.12
C ALA A 364 -24.46 2.92 9.57
N ILE A 365 -23.54 2.23 8.89
CA ILE A 365 -23.78 0.89 8.31
C ILE A 365 -23.99 -0.12 9.44
N LEU A 366 -23.18 -0.06 10.50
CA LEU A 366 -23.26 -0.96 11.64
C LEU A 366 -24.63 -0.88 12.34
N ALA A 367 -25.15 0.34 12.52
CA ALA A 367 -26.47 0.55 13.10
C ALA A 367 -27.58 -0.12 12.27
N LYS A 368 -27.54 0.00 10.94
CA LYS A 368 -28.52 -0.67 10.06
C LYS A 368 -28.32 -2.19 10.00
N ALA A 369 -27.08 -2.66 9.93
CA ALA A 369 -26.76 -4.08 9.85
C ALA A 369 -27.18 -4.85 11.11
N ASN A 370 -26.92 -4.32 12.31
CA ASN A 370 -27.37 -4.94 13.56
C ASN A 370 -28.91 -4.97 13.68
N LYS A 371 -29.60 -3.95 13.16
CA LYS A 371 -31.07 -3.95 13.11
C LYS A 371 -31.60 -5.03 12.16
N ALA A 372 -30.96 -5.23 11.01
CA ALA A 372 -31.34 -6.22 10.01
C ALA A 372 -31.02 -7.67 10.44
N ALA A 373 -29.93 -7.90 11.16
CA ALA A 373 -29.47 -9.24 11.55
C ALA A 373 -30.30 -9.87 12.70
N GLY A 374 -31.16 -9.11 13.37
CA GLY A 374 -32.01 -9.59 14.47
C GLY A 374 -31.30 -9.74 15.82
N LYS A 375 -32.06 -10.03 16.88
CA LYS A 375 -31.52 -10.22 18.24
C LYS A 375 -30.63 -11.48 18.28
N GLY A 376 -29.35 -11.30 18.62
CA GLY A 376 -28.36 -12.40 18.76
C GLY A 376 -27.14 -12.27 17.85
N SER A 377 -27.18 -11.36 16.87
CA SER A 377 -26.04 -11.10 15.98
C SER A 377 -25.26 -9.86 16.42
N ASP A 378 -24.05 -10.05 16.97
CA ASP A 378 -23.11 -8.95 17.30
C ASP A 378 -22.15 -8.71 16.13
N ILE A 379 -22.57 -7.87 15.18
CA ILE A 379 -21.71 -7.45 14.07
C ILE A 379 -20.71 -6.43 14.62
N LYS A 380 -19.43 -6.58 14.24
CA LYS A 380 -18.34 -5.72 14.72
C LYS A 380 -17.89 -4.73 13.64
N ARG A 381 -17.35 -3.58 14.06
CA ARG A 381 -16.80 -2.53 13.16
C ARG A 381 -15.84 -3.10 12.11
N VAL A 382 -14.96 -4.02 12.50
CA VAL A 382 -13.98 -4.65 11.60
C VAL A 382 -14.65 -5.46 10.49
N GLN A 383 -15.78 -6.12 10.78
CA GLN A 383 -16.53 -6.87 9.77
C GLN A 383 -17.10 -5.92 8.72
N VAL A 384 -17.72 -4.82 9.15
CA VAL A 384 -18.22 -3.78 8.23
C VAL A 384 -17.07 -3.19 7.40
N LYS A 385 -15.95 -2.85 8.05
CA LYS A 385 -14.77 -2.28 7.36
C LYS A 385 -14.27 -3.17 6.22
N ASN A 386 -14.27 -4.49 6.42
CA ASN A 386 -13.78 -5.43 5.41
C ASN A 386 -14.65 -5.53 4.15
N HIS A 387 -15.86 -4.96 4.16
CA HIS A 387 -16.72 -4.88 2.98
C HIS A 387 -16.66 -3.51 2.30
N LEU A 388 -15.80 -2.60 2.75
CA LEU A 388 -15.66 -1.27 2.16
C LEU A 388 -14.49 -1.23 1.18
N TRP A 389 -14.75 -0.66 0.01
CA TRP A 389 -13.74 -0.14 -0.90
C TRP A 389 -13.94 1.36 -1.04
N ILE A 390 -12.96 2.15 -0.58
CA ILE A 390 -13.07 3.61 -0.55
C ILE A 390 -12.00 4.29 -1.41
N PHE A 391 -12.42 5.31 -2.15
CA PHE A 391 -11.56 6.25 -2.85
C PHE A 391 -11.67 7.62 -2.18
N VAL A 392 -10.54 8.25 -1.90
CA VAL A 392 -10.51 9.55 -1.21
C VAL A 392 -9.51 10.47 -1.90
N ASN A 393 -9.96 11.59 -2.45
CA ASN A 393 -9.10 12.67 -2.90
C ASN A 393 -9.35 13.89 -2.01
N CYS A 394 -8.31 14.38 -1.33
CA CYS A 394 -8.47 15.53 -0.45
C CYS A 394 -7.33 16.54 -0.45
N LEU A 395 -7.67 17.76 -0.05
CA LEU A 395 -6.73 18.86 0.16
C LEU A 395 -6.61 19.17 1.65
N ILE A 396 -5.41 18.94 2.21
CA ILE A 396 -5.11 19.03 3.64
C ILE A 396 -4.07 20.13 3.86
N GLU A 397 -4.30 20.97 4.87
CA GLU A 397 -3.36 22.02 5.26
C GLU A 397 -2.14 21.43 5.97
N ASN A 398 -0.94 21.78 5.49
CA ASN A 398 0.36 21.43 6.06
C ASN A 398 0.43 19.95 6.52
N PRO A 399 0.17 18.98 5.61
CA PRO A 399 -0.01 17.58 5.96
C PRO A 399 1.26 16.99 6.57
N ALA A 400 1.07 16.09 7.55
CA ALA A 400 2.15 15.34 8.20
C ALA A 400 2.05 13.85 7.83
N PHE A 401 3.21 13.21 7.65
CA PHE A 401 3.33 11.82 7.24
C PHE A 401 4.31 11.07 8.14
N SER A 402 4.22 9.74 8.13
CA SER A 402 5.11 8.88 8.93
C SER A 402 6.57 8.86 8.44
N SER A 403 6.81 9.15 7.16
CA SER A 403 8.13 9.14 6.52
C SER A 403 8.21 10.12 5.34
N GLN A 404 9.40 10.28 4.78
CA GLN A 404 9.62 11.06 3.54
C GLN A 404 8.92 10.44 2.32
N THR A 405 8.63 9.14 2.31
CA THR A 405 7.90 8.52 1.18
C THR A 405 6.43 8.95 1.13
N LYS A 406 5.90 9.50 2.24
CA LYS A 406 4.54 10.05 2.38
C LYS A 406 3.41 9.05 2.13
N GLU A 407 3.66 7.78 2.41
CA GLU A 407 2.68 6.71 2.16
C GLU A 407 1.52 6.68 3.16
N MET A 408 1.73 7.20 4.38
CA MET A 408 0.74 7.23 5.45
C MET A 408 0.64 8.61 6.09
N MET A 409 -0.56 9.21 6.05
CA MET A 409 -0.82 10.52 6.67
C MET A 409 -1.11 10.36 8.17
N THR A 410 -0.50 11.20 9.01
CA THR A 410 -0.55 11.13 10.47
C THR A 410 -1.17 12.37 11.13
N LEU A 411 -1.44 13.43 10.35
CA LEU A 411 -2.01 14.68 10.87
C LEU A 411 -3.38 14.42 11.53
N LYS A 412 -3.68 15.06 12.66
CA LYS A 412 -4.98 14.90 13.34
C LYS A 412 -6.09 15.59 12.55
N ALA A 413 -7.31 15.02 12.58
CA ALA A 413 -8.46 15.53 11.85
C ALA A 413 -8.82 16.99 12.20
N SER A 414 -8.62 17.39 13.47
CA SER A 414 -8.81 18.77 13.92
C SER A 414 -7.89 19.79 13.26
N SER A 415 -6.82 19.34 12.59
CA SER A 415 -5.83 20.19 11.92
C SER A 415 -5.88 20.10 10.39
N PHE A 416 -6.90 19.44 9.82
CA PHE A 416 -7.01 19.31 8.35
C PHE A 416 -7.26 20.63 7.62
N GLY A 417 -7.75 21.66 8.33
CA GLY A 417 -8.17 22.93 7.75
C GLY A 417 -9.51 22.85 6.99
N SER A 418 -10.18 21.70 7.02
CA SER A 418 -11.54 21.49 6.50
C SER A 418 -12.16 20.25 7.13
N THR A 419 -13.50 20.16 7.10
CA THR A 419 -14.23 18.96 7.53
C THR A 419 -14.74 18.18 6.32
N CYS A 420 -15.12 16.92 6.56
CA CYS A 420 -15.73 16.03 5.57
C CYS A 420 -16.89 15.29 6.25
N ASP A 421 -17.91 16.06 6.61
CA ASP A 421 -19.09 15.54 7.28
C ASP A 421 -20.02 14.90 6.24
N LEU A 422 -20.25 13.59 6.38
CA LEU A 422 -21.06 12.83 5.42
C LEU A 422 -22.55 13.10 5.65
N SER A 423 -23.24 13.60 4.63
CA SER A 423 -24.69 13.85 4.72
C SER A 423 -25.47 12.54 4.90
N LYS A 424 -26.61 12.61 5.61
CA LYS A 424 -27.50 11.45 5.77
C LYS A 424 -27.94 10.88 4.42
N ALA A 425 -28.27 11.76 3.48
CA ALA A 425 -28.66 11.37 2.12
C ALA A 425 -27.57 10.58 1.40
N PHE A 426 -26.31 11.03 1.49
CA PHE A 426 -25.18 10.29 0.90
C PHE A 426 -24.99 8.92 1.55
N ILE A 427 -25.08 8.83 2.88
CA ILE A 427 -24.96 7.56 3.62
C ILE A 427 -26.08 6.60 3.23
N GLU A 428 -27.31 7.09 3.10
CA GLU A 428 -28.46 6.31 2.66
C GLU A 428 -28.26 5.79 1.24
N GLU A 429 -27.83 6.66 0.33
CA GLU A 429 -27.51 6.29 -1.06
C GLU A 429 -26.40 5.23 -1.13
N VAL A 430 -25.33 5.37 -0.33
CA VAL A 430 -24.28 4.35 -0.21
C VAL A 430 -24.89 3.02 0.21
N ILE A 431 -25.71 3.00 1.25
CA ILE A 431 -26.30 1.76 1.76
C ILE A 431 -27.20 1.08 0.72
N GLU A 432 -27.99 1.87 -0.02
CA GLU A 432 -28.94 1.35 -1.01
C GLU A 432 -28.25 0.86 -2.28
N LYS A 433 -27.31 1.62 -2.84
CA LYS A 433 -26.68 1.29 -4.12
C LYS A 433 -25.59 0.23 -4.03
N THR A 434 -24.85 0.18 -2.92
CA THR A 434 -23.69 -0.73 -2.79
C THR A 434 -24.06 -2.13 -2.27
N ASP A 435 -25.26 -2.29 -1.72
CA ASP A 435 -25.73 -3.52 -1.05
C ASP A 435 -24.84 -4.00 0.12
N ILE A 436 -24.01 -3.10 0.69
CA ILE A 436 -23.03 -3.47 1.74
C ILE A 436 -23.71 -4.05 2.98
N VAL A 437 -24.87 -3.53 3.39
CA VAL A 437 -25.57 -4.00 4.59
C VAL A 437 -25.95 -5.47 4.46
N ASN A 438 -26.52 -5.86 3.32
CA ASN A 438 -26.95 -7.24 3.10
C ASN A 438 -25.75 -8.19 3.02
N ALA A 439 -24.66 -7.77 2.36
CA ALA A 439 -23.41 -8.52 2.31
C ALA A 439 -22.83 -8.77 3.71
N VAL A 440 -22.76 -7.74 4.56
CA VAL A 440 -22.26 -7.84 5.94
C VAL A 440 -23.13 -8.79 6.77
N VAL A 441 -24.46 -8.66 6.68
CA VAL A 441 -25.41 -9.50 7.44
C VAL A 441 -25.31 -10.96 6.98
N SER A 442 -25.28 -11.21 5.67
CA SER A 442 -25.15 -12.55 5.10
C SER A 442 -23.85 -13.23 5.57
N ASP A 443 -22.72 -12.51 5.52
CA ASP A 443 -21.42 -13.03 5.97
C ASP A 443 -21.39 -13.26 7.49
N ALA A 444 -22.05 -12.41 8.28
CA ALA A 444 -22.22 -12.63 9.72
C ALA A 444 -23.05 -13.89 10.03
N GLN A 445 -24.17 -14.10 9.33
CA GLN A 445 -25.01 -15.29 9.48
C GLN A 445 -24.28 -16.56 9.05
N ALA A 446 -23.57 -16.53 7.91
CA ALA A 446 -22.78 -17.66 7.43
C ALA A 446 -21.71 -18.09 8.45
N ARG A 447 -21.04 -17.13 9.09
CA ARG A 447 -20.10 -17.41 10.19
C ARG A 447 -20.76 -18.06 11.40
N MET A 448 -21.94 -17.60 11.79
CA MET A 448 -22.67 -18.19 12.92
C MET A 448 -23.07 -19.63 12.63
N THR A 449 -23.60 -19.90 11.44
CA THR A 449 -23.91 -21.26 10.99
C THR A 449 -22.67 -22.13 10.97
N ALA A 450 -21.54 -21.64 10.44
CA ALA A 450 -20.28 -22.38 10.43
C ALA A 450 -19.72 -22.65 11.86
N GLN A 451 -19.93 -21.74 12.81
CA GLN A 451 -19.57 -21.96 14.22
C GLN A 451 -20.49 -22.98 14.89
N MET A 452 -21.80 -22.92 14.63
CA MET A 452 -22.76 -23.90 15.12
C MET A 452 -22.47 -25.30 14.55
N ASP A 453 -22.13 -25.42 13.27
CA ASP A 453 -21.77 -26.68 12.63
C ASP A 453 -20.46 -27.27 13.17
N LYS A 454 -19.46 -26.43 13.48
CA LYS A 454 -18.21 -26.87 14.11
C LYS A 454 -18.46 -27.38 15.52
N THR A 455 -19.27 -26.65 16.29
CA THR A 455 -19.65 -27.04 17.66
C THR A 455 -20.58 -28.27 17.66
N GLY A 456 -21.41 -28.44 16.62
CA GLY A 456 -22.26 -29.61 16.42
C GLY A 456 -21.51 -30.86 15.94
N LYS A 457 -20.34 -30.70 15.31
CA LYS A 457 -19.44 -31.80 14.89
C LYS A 457 -18.47 -32.25 15.99
N SER A 458 -18.25 -31.43 17.03
CA SER A 458 -17.57 -31.87 18.26
C SER A 458 -18.51 -32.68 19.15
N GLY A 459 -18.97 -33.84 18.66
CA GLY A 459 -19.19 -35.08 19.40
C GLY A 459 -19.97 -35.13 20.71
N VAL A 460 -20.59 -34.07 21.22
CA VAL A 460 -21.40 -34.13 22.44
C VAL A 460 -22.85 -33.79 22.08
N LYS A 461 -23.61 -34.84 21.75
CA LYS A 461 -25.07 -34.79 21.73
C LYS A 461 -25.57 -34.62 23.18
N GLY A 462 -25.47 -33.41 23.72
CA GLY A 462 -26.12 -33.00 24.95
C GLY A 462 -27.02 -31.82 24.63
N LYS A 463 -28.34 -32.05 24.55
CA LYS A 463 -29.33 -30.95 24.55
C LYS A 463 -29.30 -30.33 25.95
N ARG A 464 -28.50 -29.29 26.16
CA ARG A 464 -28.67 -28.42 27.33
C ARG A 464 -29.88 -27.53 27.10
N ILE A 465 -30.83 -27.56 28.03
CA ILE A 465 -32.06 -26.76 27.95
C ILE A 465 -31.73 -25.39 28.53
N LEU A 466 -31.60 -24.37 27.67
CA LEU A 466 -31.38 -22.99 28.09
C LEU A 466 -32.74 -22.27 28.19
N GLY A 467 -33.06 -21.72 29.36
CA GLY A 467 -34.27 -20.91 29.55
C GLY A 467 -35.01 -21.06 30.88
N ILE A 468 -34.59 -21.99 31.76
CA ILE A 468 -35.22 -22.21 33.08
C ILE A 468 -34.23 -21.75 34.17
N PRO A 469 -34.49 -20.61 34.85
CA PRO A 469 -33.67 -20.18 35.98
C PRO A 469 -33.76 -21.22 37.10
N LYS A 470 -32.60 -21.74 37.55
CA LYS A 470 -32.43 -22.83 38.56
C LYS A 470 -32.46 -24.28 38.05
N LEU A 471 -32.40 -24.51 36.74
CA LEU A 471 -32.15 -25.85 36.21
C LEU A 471 -30.63 -26.12 36.15
N GLU A 472 -30.17 -27.15 36.87
CA GLU A 472 -28.82 -27.68 36.73
C GLU A 472 -28.82 -28.99 35.93
N ASP A 473 -28.37 -28.91 34.67
CA ASP A 473 -28.29 -30.07 33.78
C ASP A 473 -27.14 -31.00 34.17
N ALA A 474 -27.47 -32.26 34.45
CA ALA A 474 -26.51 -33.34 34.60
C ALA A 474 -25.68 -33.54 33.33
N ASN A 475 -24.46 -34.04 33.49
CA ASN A 475 -23.59 -34.38 32.36
C ASN A 475 -24.20 -35.41 31.39
N GLU A 476 -25.10 -36.29 31.85
CA GLU A 476 -25.82 -37.27 31.02
C GLU A 476 -27.32 -36.94 30.83
N ALA A 477 -27.72 -35.68 31.00
CA ALA A 477 -29.10 -35.24 30.76
C ALA A 477 -29.60 -35.65 29.35
N GLY A 478 -30.71 -36.41 29.30
CA GLY A 478 -31.29 -36.93 28.06
C GLY A 478 -30.69 -38.24 27.53
N GLY A 479 -29.71 -38.84 28.23
CA GLY A 479 -29.16 -40.17 27.93
C GLY A 479 -29.91 -41.32 28.62
N LYS A 480 -29.58 -42.57 28.27
CA LYS A 480 -30.22 -43.79 28.84
C LYS A 480 -30.03 -43.96 30.37
N LYS A 481 -29.07 -43.24 30.97
CA LYS A 481 -28.80 -43.26 32.43
C LYS A 481 -29.21 -41.95 33.13
N GLY A 482 -29.85 -41.02 32.43
CA GLY A 482 -30.29 -39.75 32.99
C GLY A 482 -31.50 -39.93 33.91
N GLY A 483 -31.35 -39.59 35.20
CA GLY A 483 -32.44 -39.49 36.16
C GLY A 483 -32.86 -38.02 36.38
N PHE A 484 -34.16 -37.80 36.61
CA PHE A 484 -34.74 -36.49 36.90
C PHE A 484 -35.24 -36.45 38.36
N PHE A 485 -34.77 -35.49 39.14
CA PHE A 485 -35.17 -35.31 40.54
C PHE A 485 -35.72 -33.91 40.77
N VAL A 486 -36.86 -33.86 41.46
CA VAL A 486 -37.49 -32.62 41.92
C VAL A 486 -37.28 -32.53 43.43
N ALA A 487 -36.58 -31.49 43.87
CA ALA A 487 -36.37 -31.18 45.26
C ALA A 487 -37.39 -30.14 45.73
N CYS A 488 -38.04 -30.38 46.86
CA CYS A 488 -38.94 -29.41 47.48
C CYS A 488 -38.14 -28.61 48.53
N GLY A 489 -37.87 -27.33 48.26
CA GLY A 489 -37.15 -26.44 49.17
C GLY A 489 -35.61 -26.50 49.14
N ILE A 490 -34.97 -25.43 49.61
CA ILE A 490 -33.52 -25.19 49.56
C ILE A 490 -32.70 -26.23 50.36
N ILE A 491 -33.26 -26.75 51.46
CA ILE A 491 -32.57 -27.72 52.33
C ILE A 491 -32.42 -29.08 51.63
N CYS A 492 -33.46 -29.53 50.91
CA CYS A 492 -33.39 -30.72 50.07
C CYS A 492 -32.45 -30.54 48.87
N TYR A 493 -32.36 -29.32 48.31
CA TYR A 493 -31.43 -29.03 47.21
C TYR A 493 -29.97 -29.30 47.61
N PHE A 494 -29.54 -28.84 48.80
CA PHE A 494 -28.17 -29.06 49.29
C PHE A 494 -27.87 -30.52 49.63
N CYS A 495 -28.84 -31.27 50.18
CA CYS A 495 -28.67 -32.71 50.41
C CYS A 495 -28.56 -33.49 49.08
N CYS A 496 -29.38 -33.16 48.08
CA CYS A 496 -29.29 -33.76 46.74
C CYS A 496 -27.94 -33.45 46.06
N PHE A 497 -27.41 -32.25 46.27
CA PHE A 497 -26.10 -31.83 45.74
C PHE A 497 -24.94 -32.65 46.33
N LEU A 498 -24.96 -32.88 47.65
CA LEU A 498 -23.92 -33.65 48.35
C LEU A 498 -23.92 -35.15 47.97
N VAL A 499 -25.09 -35.73 47.68
CA VAL A 499 -25.20 -37.12 47.19
C VAL A 499 -24.77 -37.24 45.72
N ALA A 500 -25.02 -36.22 44.90
CA ALA A 500 -24.68 -36.21 43.47
C ALA A 500 -23.17 -36.10 43.16
N VAL A 501 -22.36 -35.54 44.06
CA VAL A 501 -20.89 -35.45 43.87
C VAL A 501 -20.21 -36.83 44.03
N SER A 502 -20.84 -37.78 44.72
CA SER A 502 -20.27 -39.11 44.98
C SER A 502 -20.59 -40.15 43.89
N ILE A 503 -21.59 -39.92 43.04
CA ILE A 503 -22.00 -40.84 41.97
C ILE A 503 -22.23 -39.99 40.73
N SER A 504 -21.36 -40.12 39.72
CA SER A 504 -21.34 -39.26 38.53
C SER A 504 -22.59 -39.37 37.64
N CYS A 505 -23.71 -38.79 38.05
CA CYS A 505 -24.90 -38.41 37.26
C CYS A 505 -25.95 -37.76 38.19
N HIS A 506 -26.68 -36.71 37.77
CA HIS A 506 -28.13 -36.41 38.02
C HIS A 506 -28.49 -34.91 38.05
N ILE A 507 -29.72 -34.58 37.59
CA ILE A 507 -30.32 -33.23 37.46
C ILE A 507 -31.07 -32.89 38.76
N VAL A 508 -30.97 -31.65 39.25
CA VAL A 508 -31.77 -31.15 40.39
C VAL A 508 -32.62 -29.96 39.97
N VAL A 509 -33.94 -30.03 40.19
CA VAL A 509 -34.86 -28.89 40.06
C VAL A 509 -35.47 -28.57 41.43
N GLY A 510 -35.25 -27.36 41.94
CA GLY A 510 -35.87 -26.90 43.19
C GLY A 510 -37.23 -26.25 42.94
N CYS A 511 -38.30 -26.77 43.55
CA CYS A 511 -39.59 -26.08 43.67
C CYS A 511 -39.65 -25.26 44.96
N SER A 512 -40.39 -24.14 44.86
CA SER A 512 -40.60 -23.07 45.84
C SER A 512 -40.77 -23.54 47.28
#